data_AF-A0A5B1M981-F1
#
_entry.id   AF-A0A5B1M981-F1
#
_cell.length_a   1.000
_cell.length_b   1.000
_cell.length_c   1.000
_cell.angle_alpha   90.00
_cell.angle_beta   90.00
_cell.angle_gamma   90.00
#
_symmetry.space_group_name_H-M   'P 1'
#
loop_
_entity.id
_entity.type
_entity.pdbx_description
1 polymer ?
#
loop_
_entity_poly.entity_id
_entity_poly.type
_entity_poly.pdbx_seq_one_letter_code
_entity_poly.pdbx_strand_id
1 'polypeptide(L)' 'MSLLTGAPRSATVRSREETLVFEIGRQAYLPLVQAHPEWVDELAAVMEARLRRRSVRMAELQAVGTDLRTRIRRTLLG' A
#
# COMPACT_ATOMS: atom_id res chain seq x y z
N MET A 1 -4.05 -2.91 4.54
CA MET A 1 -3.77 -4.17 5.26
C MET A 1 -3.84 -3.99 6.78
N SER A 2 -3.01 -3.16 7.42
CA SER A 2 -2.88 -3.13 8.89
C SER A 2 -4.20 -2.99 9.67
N LEU A 3 -5.06 -2.01 9.35
CA LEU A 3 -6.35 -1.81 10.03
C LEU A 3 -7.30 -3.03 9.94
N LEU A 4 -7.30 -3.70 8.79
CA LEU A 4 -8.24 -4.78 8.47
C LEU A 4 -7.76 -6.15 8.93
N THR A 5 -6.44 -6.35 8.90
CA THR A 5 -5.80 -7.65 9.16
C THR A 5 -5.13 -7.72 10.53
N GLY A 6 -4.99 -6.58 11.22
CA GLY A 6 -4.21 -6.47 12.46
C GLY A 6 -2.70 -6.53 12.27
N ALA A 7 -2.20 -6.80 11.06
CA ALA A 7 -0.78 -6.84 10.77
C ALA A 7 -0.10 -5.46 11.02
N PRO A 8 1.20 -5.40 11.33
CA PRO A 8 1.92 -4.14 11.48
C PRO A 8 1.86 -3.25 10.22
N ARG A 9 2.06 -1.94 10.40
CA ARG A 9 2.19 -1.01 9.27
C ARG A 9 3.42 -1.40 8.44
N SER A 10 3.21 -1.70 7.15
CA SER A 10 4.27 -2.19 6.26
C SER A 10 5.13 -1.08 5.64
N ALA A 11 4.80 0.18 5.89
CA ALA A 11 5.50 1.34 5.34
C ALA A 11 5.22 2.58 6.19
N THR A 12 6.17 3.50 6.19
CA THR A 12 6.00 4.86 6.71
C THR A 12 5.56 5.76 5.56
N VAL A 13 4.43 6.46 5.74
CA VAL A 13 3.95 7.47 4.79
C VAL A 13 4.22 8.84 5.40
N ARG A 14 4.77 9.75 4.61
CA ARG A 14 5.01 11.15 4.98
C ARG A 14 4.41 12.05 3.90
N SER A 15 3.83 13.18 4.28
CA SER A 15 3.44 14.20 3.32
C SER A 15 4.69 14.85 2.73
N ARG A 16 4.60 15.25 1.45
CA ARG A 16 5.65 16.05 0.79
C ARG A 16 5.39 17.54 0.84
N GLU A 17 4.16 17.90 1.18
CA GLU A 17 3.62 19.25 1.24
C GLU A 17 2.57 19.33 2.34
N GLU A 18 1.93 20.48 2.48
CA GLU A 18 0.82 20.66 3.41
C GLU A 18 -0.34 19.73 3.00
N THR A 19 -0.81 18.91 3.94
CA THR A 19 -1.80 17.86 3.63
C THR A 19 -2.74 17.68 4.82
N LEU A 20 -4.04 17.72 4.55
CA LEU A 20 -5.08 17.35 5.50
C LEU A 20 -5.46 15.87 5.27
N VAL A 21 -5.56 15.09 6.36
CA VAL A 21 -5.90 13.67 6.29
C VAL A 21 -7.03 13.37 7.26
N PHE A 22 -8.01 12.59 6.80
CA PHE A 22 -9.03 11.99 7.66
C PHE A 22 -8.58 10.60 8.10
N GLU A 23 -8.32 10.44 9.39
CA GLU A 23 -7.97 9.15 9.98
C GLU A 23 -9.23 8.44 10.48
N ILE A 24 -9.37 7.16 10.12
CA ILE A 24 -10.41 6.28 10.63
C ILE A 24 -9.73 5.14 11.40
N GLY A 25 -9.92 5.13 12.72
CA GLY A 25 -9.42 4.08 13.60
C GLY A 25 -10.32 2.85 13.65
N ARG A 26 -9.80 1.75 14.22
CA ARG A 26 -10.52 0.46 14.29
C ARG A 26 -11.85 0.57 15.04
N GLN A 27 -11.88 1.31 16.14
CA GLN A 27 -13.08 1.47 16.97
C GLN A 27 -14.21 2.18 16.22
N ALA A 28 -13.87 3.18 15.40
CA ALA A 28 -14.85 3.89 14.57
C ALA A 28 -15.26 3.08 13.34
N TYR A 29 -14.36 2.28 12.78
CA TYR A 29 -14.62 1.53 11.55
C TYR A 29 -15.47 0.27 11.79
N LEU A 30 -15.28 -0.43 12.91
CA LEU A 30 -15.93 -1.72 13.17
C LEU A 30 -17.46 -1.66 13.12
N PRO A 31 -18.15 -0.66 13.73
CA PRO A 31 -19.61 -0.56 13.65
C PRO A 31 -20.10 -0.34 12.21
N LEU A 32 -19.33 0.37 11.38
CA LEU A 32 -19.68 0.63 9.99
C LEU A 32 -19.64 -0.66 9.15
N VAL A 33 -18.59 -1.46 9.34
CA VAL A 33 -18.46 -2.76 8.66
C VAL A 33 -19.53 -3.75 9.13
N GLN A 34 -19.93 -3.68 10.41
CA GLN A 34 -21.03 -4.51 10.91
C GLN A 34 -22.38 -4.10 10.32
N ALA A 35 -22.60 -2.81 10.08
CA ALA A 35 -23.79 -2.29 9.44
C ALA A 35 -23.82 -2.55 7.92
N HIS A 36 -22.64 -2.66 7.30
CA HIS A 36 -22.46 -2.88 5.86
C HIS A 36 -21.49 -4.02 5.59
N PRO A 37 -21.90 -5.29 5.80
CA PRO A 37 -21.02 -6.44 5.61
C PRO A 37 -20.46 -6.57 4.18
N GLU A 38 -21.20 -6.10 3.17
CA GLU A 38 -20.81 -6.09 1.76
C GLU A 38 -19.51 -5.31 1.51
N TRP A 39 -19.19 -4.33 2.35
CA TRP A 39 -17.96 -3.55 2.23
C TRP A 39 -16.71 -4.41 2.43
N VAL A 40 -16.80 -5.53 3.17
CA VAL A 40 -15.66 -6.42 3.39
C VAL A 40 -15.14 -6.96 2.07
N ASP A 41 -16.02 -7.40 1.18
CA ASP A 41 -15.67 -7.98 -0.11
C ASP A 41 -15.09 -6.92 -1.05
N GLU A 42 -15.67 -5.72 -1.08
CA GLU A 42 -15.14 -4.59 -1.85
C GLU A 42 -13.73 -4.21 -1.38
N LEU A 43 -13.54 -4.14 -0.06
CA LEU A 43 -12.25 -3.78 0.53
C LEU A 43 -11.19 -4.86 0.28
N ALA A 44 -11.59 -6.13 0.31
CA ALA A 44 -10.73 -7.26 -0.04
C ALA A 44 -10.28 -7.15 -1.51
N ALA A 45 -11.20 -6.89 -2.44
CA ALA A 45 -10.88 -6.72 -3.86
C ALA A 45 -9.88 -5.56 -4.10
N VAL A 46 -10.05 -4.44 -3.40
CA VAL A 46 -9.10 -3.31 -3.46
C VAL A 46 -7.72 -3.71 -2.93
N MET A 47 -7.66 -4.47 -1.83
CA MET A 47 -6.41 -4.95 -1.25
C MET A 47 -5.69 -5.96 -2.15
N GLU A 48 -6.40 -6.90 -2.77
CA GLU A 48 -5.84 -7.85 -3.72
C GLU A 48 -5.26 -7.15 -4.95
N ALA A 49 -5.99 -6.19 -5.51
CA ALA A 49 -5.50 -5.38 -6.63
C ALA A 49 -4.23 -4.60 -6.25
N ARG A 50 -4.11 -4.15 -4.99
CA ARG A 50 -2.91 -3.51 -4.47
C ARG A 50 -1.75 -4.49 -4.31
N LEU A 51 -1.98 -5.68 -3.76
CA LEU A 51 -0.95 -6.73 -3.64
C LEU A 51 -0.41 -7.15 -5.01
N ARG A 52 -1.32 -7.39 -5.97
CA ARG A 52 -0.96 -7.77 -7.34
C ARG A 52 -0.05 -6.73 -7.99
N ARG A 53 -0.43 -5.45 -7.92
CA ARG A 53 0.40 -4.34 -8.41
C ARG A 53 1.78 -4.28 -7.75
N ARG A 54 1.85 -4.54 -6.43
CA ARG A 54 3.14 -4.62 -5.72
C ARG A 54 3.99 -5.78 -6.23
N SER A 55 3.40 -6.97 -6.40
CA SER A 55 4.11 -8.16 -6.86
C SER A 55 4.68 -7.99 -8.27
N VAL A 56 3.90 -7.44 -9.21
CA VAL A 56 4.34 -7.14 -10.58
C VAL A 56 5.52 -6.17 -10.56
N ARG A 57 5.40 -5.07 -9.82
CA ARG A 57 6.48 -4.09 -9.71
C ARG A 57 7.75 -4.66 -9.08
N MET A 58 7.63 -5.56 -8.11
CA MET A 58 8.79 -6.25 -7.54
C MET A 58 9.44 -7.20 -8.56
N ALA A 59 8.63 -7.95 -9.32
CA ALA A 59 9.12 -8.82 -10.39
C ALA A 59 9.82 -8.02 -11.51
N GLU A 60 9.26 -6.87 -11.92
CA GLU A 60 9.90 -5.95 -12.87
C GLU A 60 11.27 -5.47 -12.37
N LEU A 61 11.36 -5.05 -11.10
CA LEU A 61 12.63 -4.62 -10.50
C LEU A 61 13.66 -5.74 -10.42
N GLN A 62 13.22 -7.00 -10.22
CA GLN A 62 14.10 -8.17 -10.22
C GLN A 62 14.54 -8.57 -11.63
N ALA A 63 13.64 -8.47 -12.62
CA ALA A 63 13.91 -8.81 -14.02
C ALA A 63 14.80 -7.79 -14.73
N VAL A 64 14.77 -6.51 -14.32
CA VAL A 64 15.62 -5.44 -14.90
C VAL A 64 17.12 -5.64 -14.65
N GLY A 65 17.52 -6.65 -13.89
CA GLY A 65 18.93 -7.05 -13.82
C GLY A 65 19.76 -6.11 -12.94
N THR A 66 20.42 -6.73 -11.98
CA THR A 66 21.23 -6.13 -10.92
C THR A 66 22.56 -5.59 -11.42
N ASP A 67 22.56 -4.52 -12.20
CA ASP A 67 23.74 -3.67 -12.25
C ASP A 67 23.52 -2.47 -11.33
N LEU A 68 24.19 -2.51 -10.17
CA LEU A 68 24.20 -1.41 -9.21
C LEU A 68 24.60 -0.10 -9.89
N ARG A 69 25.51 -0.15 -10.88
CA ARG A 69 25.91 1.03 -11.66
C ARG A 69 24.73 1.58 -12.47
N THR A 70 23.95 0.73 -13.12
CA THR A 70 22.72 1.14 -13.83
C THR A 70 21.69 1.76 -12.88
N ARG A 71 21.53 1.24 -11.66
CA ARG A 71 20.65 1.83 -10.63
C ARG A 71 21.12 3.18 -10.11
N ILE A 72 22.41 3.31 -9.79
CA ILE A 72 23.01 4.57 -9.33
C ILE A 72 22.86 5.64 -10.42
N ARG A 73 23.16 5.28 -11.67
CA ARG A 73 23.05 6.20 -12.82
C ARG A 73 21.61 6.69 -13.00
N ARG A 74 20.62 5.82 -12.87
CA ARG A 74 19.20 6.19 -12.98
C ARG A 74 18.74 7.09 -11.83
N THR A 75 19.15 6.83 -10.59
CA THR A 75 18.68 7.61 -9.43
C THR A 75 19.37 8.97 -9.30
N LEU A 76 20.63 9.09 -9.75
CA LEU A 76 21.43 10.31 -9.57
C LEU A 76 21.58 11.16 -10.84
N LEU A 77 21.42 10.58 -12.03
CA LEU A 77 21.69 11.24 -13.32
C LEU A 77 20.52 11.11 -14.32
N GLY A 78 19.35 10.64 -13.85
CA GLY A 78 18.10 10.46 -14.61
C GLY A 78 16.91 10.44 -13.67
#